data_AF-A0A955EA65-F1
#
_entry.id   AF-A0A955EA65-F1
#
_cell.length_a   1.000
_cell.length_b   1.000
_cell.length_c   1.000
_cell.angle_alpha   90.00
_cell.angle_beta   90.00
_cell.angle_gamma   90.00
#
_symmetry.space_group_name_H-M   'P 1'
#
loop_
_entity.id
_entity.type
_entity.pdbx_description
1 polymer ?
#
loop_
_entity_poly.entity_id
_entity_poly.type
_entity_poly.pdbx_seq_one_letter_code
_entity_poly.pdbx_strand_id
1 'polypeptide(L)'
;MGHYFFTSESVSAGHPDKVADQISDAVLDAMLREDPLSRVACETMVSTGMAVVAGEVTTKAYVEISDIVRETIRSIGYTEADMCFDDKSCAVLVSL
;
A
#
# COMPACT_ATOMS: atom_id res chain seq x y z
N MET A 1 16.91 28.23 -33.01
CA MET A 1 16.47 27.45 -31.83
C MET A 1 15.39 26.49 -32.33
N GLY A 2 15.60 25.17 -32.26
CA GLY A 2 14.59 24.19 -32.72
C GLY A 2 13.51 23.96 -31.67
N HIS A 3 12.29 23.63 -32.10
CA HIS A 3 11.23 23.19 -31.19
C HIS A 3 11.57 21.81 -30.62
N TYR A 4 11.43 21.64 -29.30
CA TYR A 4 11.59 20.36 -28.60
C TYR A 4 10.24 19.98 -27.97
N PHE A 5 9.88 18.69 -28.07
CA PHE A 5 8.67 18.15 -27.47
C PHE A 5 9.03 17.29 -26.25
N PHE A 6 8.37 17.56 -25.14
CA PHE A 6 8.48 16.80 -23.88
C PHE A 6 7.10 16.26 -23.52
N THR A 7 7.04 15.02 -23.04
CA THR A 7 5.80 14.41 -22.52
C THR A 7 6.10 13.77 -21.17
N SER A 8 5.12 13.83 -20.27
CA SER A 8 5.12 13.19 -18.96
C SER A 8 3.73 12.62 -18.71
N GLU A 9 3.63 11.63 -17.84
CA GLU A 9 2.39 10.97 -17.45
C GLU A 9 2.24 10.92 -15.93
N SER A 10 1.03 10.60 -15.49
CA SER A 10 0.68 10.37 -14.10
C SER A 10 -0.43 9.33 -14.05
N VAL A 11 -0.55 8.66 -12.92
CA VAL A 11 -1.57 7.64 -12.67
C VAL A 11 -2.36 8.03 -11.43
N SER A 12 -3.60 7.55 -11.35
CA SER A 12 -4.45 7.80 -10.19
C SER A 12 -3.98 7.03 -8.96
N ALA A 13 -4.49 7.39 -7.78
CA ALA A 13 -4.25 6.65 -6.53
C ALA A 13 -4.74 5.19 -6.59
N GLY A 14 -5.66 4.87 -7.50
CA GLY A 14 -6.15 3.52 -7.73
C GLY A 14 -5.28 2.69 -8.67
N HIS A 15 -4.25 3.26 -9.30
CA HIS A 15 -3.33 2.44 -10.08
C HIS A 15 -2.67 1.39 -9.17
N PRO A 16 -2.60 0.10 -9.55
CA PRO A 16 -2.13 -0.97 -8.65
C PRO A 16 -0.76 -0.68 -8.05
N ASP A 17 0.18 -0.14 -8.83
CA ASP A 17 1.49 0.28 -8.31
C ASP A 17 1.36 1.37 -7.23
N LYS A 18 0.46 2.35 -7.42
CA LYS A 18 0.21 3.39 -6.40
C LYS A 18 -0.57 2.87 -5.20
N VAL A 19 -1.39 1.83 -5.37
CA VAL A 19 -2.05 1.14 -4.24
C VAL A 19 -0.98 0.46 -3.38
N ALA A 20 -0.04 -0.24 -4.00
CA ALA A 20 1.09 -0.85 -3.30
C ALA A 20 1.93 0.20 -2.56
N ASP A 21 2.30 1.29 -3.23
CA ASP A 21 3.03 2.41 -2.60
C ASP A 21 2.29 2.93 -1.35
N GLN A 22 0.99 3.22 -1.47
CA GLN A 22 0.19 3.76 -0.36
C GLN A 22 0.04 2.78 0.80
N ILE A 23 -0.06 1.48 0.53
CA ILE A 23 -0.10 0.46 1.59
C ILE A 23 1.24 0.42 2.34
N SER A 24 2.35 0.38 1.61
CA SER A 24 3.69 0.39 2.22
C SER A 24 3.92 1.63 3.08
N ASP A 25 3.53 2.81 2.59
CA ASP A 25 3.64 4.07 3.34
C ASP A 25 2.69 4.09 4.56
N ALA A 26 1.48 3.54 4.46
CA ALA A 26 0.55 3.47 5.59
C ALA A 26 1.09 2.58 6.72
N VAL A 27 1.76 1.48 6.39
CA VAL A 27 2.44 0.62 7.38
C VAL A 27 3.61 1.36 8.03
N LEU A 28 4.44 2.05 7.24
CA LEU A 28 5.53 2.90 7.74
C LEU A 28 5.00 3.97 8.71
N ASP A 29 3.95 4.69 8.31
CA ASP A 29 3.32 5.74 9.12
C ASP A 29 2.78 5.19 10.44
N ALA A 30 2.13 4.03 10.42
CA ALA A 30 1.63 3.39 11.61
C ALA A 30 2.75 3.03 12.59
N MET A 31 3.84 2.46 12.09
CA MET A 31 5.00 2.11 12.92
C MET A 31 5.70 3.35 13.48
N LEU A 32 5.93 4.37 12.66
CA LEU A 32 6.58 5.63 13.09
C LEU A 32 5.75 6.42 14.10
N ARG A 33 4.42 6.32 14.03
CA ARG A 33 3.51 6.98 14.98
C ARG A 33 3.68 6.44 16.40
N GLU A 34 3.92 5.14 16.55
CA GLU A 34 4.09 4.50 17.85
C GLU A 34 5.57 4.43 18.28
N ASP A 35 6.47 4.15 17.35
CA ASP A 35 7.92 4.11 17.57
C ASP A 35 8.64 4.93 16.49
N PRO A 36 8.98 6.21 16.77
CA PRO A 36 9.67 7.08 15.82
C PRO A 36 11.07 6.62 15.41
N LEU A 37 11.64 5.60 16.07
CA LEU A 37 12.93 5.01 15.72
C LEU A 37 12.78 3.72 14.88
N SER A 38 11.56 3.41 14.44
CA SER A 38 11.29 2.28 13.56
C SER A 38 12.14 2.33 12.29
N ARG A 39 12.71 1.19 11.91
CA ARG A 39 13.33 0.98 10.60
C ARG A 39 12.44 0.04 9.82
N VAL A 40 11.89 0.51 8.72
CA VAL A 40 10.84 -0.18 7.96
C VAL A 40 11.24 -0.20 6.49
N ALA A 41 11.48 -1.41 5.98
CA ALA A 41 11.58 -1.68 4.55
C ALA A 41 10.37 -2.56 4.19
N CYS A 42 9.22 -1.91 3.99
CA CYS A 42 7.95 -2.58 3.71
C CYS A 42 7.66 -2.57 2.21
N GLU A 43 7.57 -3.75 1.62
CA GLU A 43 7.26 -3.98 0.22
C GLU A 43 5.85 -4.54 0.09
N THR A 44 5.08 -3.99 -0.85
CA THR A 44 3.71 -4.44 -1.12
C THR A 44 3.58 -4.91 -2.55
N MET A 45 3.01 -6.10 -2.74
CA MET A 45 2.55 -6.59 -4.04
C MET A 45 1.02 -6.72 -4.00
N VAL A 46 0.33 -6.12 -4.96
CA VAL A 46 -1.11 -6.29 -5.15
C VAL A 46 -1.40 -7.05 -6.44
N SER A 47 -2.39 -7.91 -6.39
CA SER A 47 -2.90 -8.65 -7.55
C SER A 47 -4.38 -9.00 -7.34
N THR A 48 -4.96 -9.76 -8.26
CA THR A 48 -6.38 -10.16 -8.21
C THR A 48 -6.70 -10.81 -6.86
N GLY A 49 -7.56 -10.14 -6.08
CA GLY A 49 -8.04 -10.63 -4.79
C GLY A 49 -6.97 -10.76 -3.70
N MET A 50 -5.78 -10.16 -3.83
CA MET A 50 -4.76 -10.25 -2.78
C MET A 50 -3.83 -9.05 -2.66
N ALA A 51 -3.40 -8.80 -1.44
CA ALA A 51 -2.28 -7.93 -1.08
C ALA A 51 -1.27 -8.75 -0.26
N VAL A 52 -0.01 -8.72 -0.67
CA VAL A 52 1.12 -9.34 0.04
C VAL A 52 1.98 -8.21 0.61
N VAL A 53 2.19 -8.21 1.91
CA VAL A 53 3.06 -7.27 2.62
C VAL A 53 4.26 -8.06 3.13
N ALA A 54 5.46 -7.67 2.70
CA ALA A 54 6.71 -8.36 2.99
C ALA A 54 7.86 -7.37 3.20
N GLY A 55 9.02 -7.87 3.60
CA GLY A 55 10.23 -7.07 3.81
C GLY A 55 10.74 -7.18 5.24
N GLU A 56 11.42 -6.15 5.73
CA GLU A 56 12.08 -6.18 7.03
C GLU A 56 11.71 -4.97 7.89
N VAL A 57 11.28 -5.28 9.11
CA VAL A 57 10.90 -4.27 10.11
C VAL A 57 11.72 -4.47 11.39
N THR A 58 12.23 -3.37 11.94
CA THR A 58 12.72 -3.30 13.32
C THR A 58 11.98 -2.18 14.02
N THR A 59 11.07 -2.53 14.93
CA THR A 59 10.25 -1.57 15.68
C THR A 59 9.87 -2.16 17.05
N LYS A 60 9.51 -1.29 18.00
CA LYS A 60 8.81 -1.66 19.25
C LYS A 60 7.29 -1.53 19.15
N ALA A 61 6.77 -0.95 18.07
CA ALA A 61 5.35 -0.79 17.83
C ALA A 61 4.67 -2.15 17.58
N TYR A 62 3.39 -2.24 17.93
CA TYR A 62 2.54 -3.33 17.43
C TYR A 62 1.48 -2.70 16.55
N VAL A 63 1.49 -3.06 15.27
CA VAL A 63 0.53 -2.56 14.29
C VAL A 63 -0.19 -3.74 13.67
N GLU A 64 -1.52 -3.67 13.61
CA GLU A 64 -2.33 -4.68 12.93
C GLU A 64 -2.30 -4.41 11.42
N ILE A 65 -1.30 -4.97 10.74
CA ILE A 65 -1.03 -4.72 9.32
C ILE A 65 -2.23 -5.07 8.46
N SER A 66 -2.97 -6.12 8.81
CA SER A 66 -4.13 -6.55 8.03
C SER A 66 -5.25 -5.51 8.01
N ASP A 67 -5.49 -4.83 9.12
CA ASP A 67 -6.48 -3.76 9.22
C ASP A 67 -6.02 -2.51 8.44
N ILE A 68 -4.73 -2.14 8.55
CA ILE A 68 -4.15 -1.01 7.82
C ILE A 68 -4.28 -1.20 6.31
N VAL A 69 -3.95 -2.40 5.80
CA VAL A 69 -4.08 -2.72 4.37
C VAL A 69 -5.52 -2.54 3.90
N ARG A 70 -6.50 -3.08 4.65
CA ARG A 70 -7.91 -2.98 4.29
C ARG A 70 -8.42 -1.54 4.35
N GLU A 71 -8.06 -0.79 5.38
CA GLU A 71 -8.45 0.62 5.50
C GLU A 71 -7.86 1.47 4.36
N THR A 72 -6.59 1.24 4.00
CA THR A 72 -5.95 1.91 2.86
C THR A 72 -6.69 1.59 1.56
N ILE A 73 -6.95 0.31 1.26
CA ILE A 73 -7.70 -0.13 0.08
C ILE A 73 -9.09 0.53 0.03
N ARG A 74 -9.80 0.54 1.17
CA ARG A 74 -11.12 1.17 1.31
C ARG A 74 -11.08 2.66 1.03
N SER A 75 -10.07 3.36 1.57
CA SER A 75 -9.90 4.80 1.41
C SER A 75 -9.59 5.22 -0.02
N ILE A 76 -8.90 4.37 -0.78
CA ILE A 76 -8.64 4.56 -2.21
C ILE A 76 -9.92 4.42 -3.03
N GLY A 77 -10.87 3.59 -2.57
CA GLY A 77 -12.20 3.44 -3.15
C GLY A 77 -12.58 2.01 -3.58
N TYR A 78 -11.70 1.03 -3.37
CA TYR A 78 -11.95 -0.39 -3.68
C TYR A 78 -12.83 -1.03 -2.61
N THR A 79 -14.15 -0.90 -2.77
CA THR A 79 -15.13 -1.22 -1.71
C THR A 79 -16.21 -2.23 -2.10
N GLU A 80 -16.29 -2.56 -3.39
CA GLU A 80 -17.30 -3.44 -3.97
C GLU A 80 -16.64 -4.57 -4.77
N ALA A 81 -17.16 -5.79 -4.62
CA ALA A 81 -16.54 -7.00 -5.19
C ALA A 81 -16.51 -7.02 -6.73
N ASP A 82 -17.38 -6.25 -7.38
CA ASP A 82 -17.43 -6.12 -8.85
C ASP A 82 -16.23 -5.35 -9.42
N MET A 83 -15.43 -4.69 -8.58
CA MET A 83 -14.18 -4.04 -8.95
C MET A 83 -13.00 -5.02 -9.11
N CYS A 84 -13.22 -6.32 -8.92
CA CYS A 84 -12.21 -7.40 -8.97
C CYS A 84 -11.09 -7.28 -7.90
N PHE A 85 -11.20 -6.29 -7.00
CA PHE A 85 -10.34 -6.03 -5.85
C PHE A 85 -11.15 -5.18 -4.85
N ASP A 86 -11.31 -5.64 -3.61
CA ASP A 86 -12.07 -4.91 -2.58
C ASP A 86 -11.51 -5.16 -1.16
N ASP A 87 -11.74 -4.18 -0.28
CA ASP A 87 -11.23 -4.16 1.09
C ASP A 87 -11.75 -5.29 1.98
N LYS A 88 -12.90 -5.88 1.67
CA LYS A 88 -13.56 -6.89 2.53
C LYS A 88 -13.15 -8.31 2.16
N SER A 89 -13.01 -8.60 0.87
CA SER A 89 -12.82 -9.96 0.38
C SER A 89 -11.37 -10.30 0.02
N CYS A 90 -10.50 -9.28 -0.20
CA CYS A 90 -9.12 -9.56 -0.58
C CYS A 90 -8.37 -10.31 0.53
N ALA A 91 -7.54 -11.26 0.12
CA ALA A 91 -6.59 -11.92 1.00
C ALA A 91 -5.48 -10.92 1.38
N VAL A 92 -5.14 -10.85 2.66
CA VAL A 92 -3.98 -10.08 3.13
C VAL A 92 -2.97 -11.07 3.70
N LEU A 93 -1.82 -11.16 3.03
CA LEU A 93 -0.73 -12.06 3.39
C LEU A 93 0.40 -11.22 3.98
N VAL A 94 0.75 -11.48 5.24
CA VAL A 94 1.77 -10.73 5.97
C VAL A 94 2.98 -11.63 6.21
N SER A 95 4.16 -11.16 5.80
CA SER A 95 5.45 -11.84 5.96
C SER A 95 6.53 -10.82 6.35
N LEU A 96 6.30 -10.11 7.47
CA LEU A 96 7.16 -9.08 8.06
C LEU A 96 7.83 -9.57 9.36
#